data_AF-A0AAW4RSI7-F1
#
_entry.id   AF-A0AAW4RSI7-F1
#
_cell.length_a   1.000
_cell.length_b   1.000
_cell.length_c   1.000
_cell.angle_alpha   90.00
_cell.angle_beta   90.00
_cell.angle_gamma   90.00
#
_symmetry.space_group_name_H-M   'P 1'
#
loop_
_entity.id
_entity.type
_entity.pdbx_description
1 polymer ?
#
loop_
_entity_poly.entity_id
_entity_poly.type
_entity_poly.pdbx_seq_one_letter_code
_entity_poly.pdbx_strand_id
1 'polypeptide(L)'
;MSHRPLEAFFPTGHASQTLALMICSDWIWAGLYDGKVTPSLDGCAVAPRLRARATARHLCIGRESFALAPRVLLRATRWLRLHGVRVQEQRA
;
A
#
# COMPACT_ATOMS: atom_id res chain seq x y z
N MET A 1 -1.72 7.80 -24.41
CA MET A 1 -1.82 8.58 -23.16
C MET A 1 -0.71 8.10 -22.24
N SER A 2 0.19 8.98 -21.78
CA SER A 2 1.26 8.55 -20.87
C SER A 2 0.64 8.29 -19.50
N HIS A 3 0.43 7.02 -19.14
CA HIS A 3 -0.03 6.63 -17.81
C HIS A 3 1.15 6.71 -16.87
N ARG A 4 1.47 7.92 -16.39
CA ARG A 4 2.45 8.07 -15.31
C ARG A 4 1.96 7.27 -14.10
N PRO A 5 2.85 6.56 -13.39
CA PRO A 5 2.47 5.88 -12.16
C PRO A 5 1.81 6.85 -11.19
N LEU A 6 0.76 6.40 -10.51
CA LEU A 6 0.09 7.15 -9.45
C LEU A 6 0.69 6.76 -8.11
N GLU A 7 1.18 7.73 -7.37
CA GLU A 7 1.90 7.51 -6.12
C GLU A 7 1.14 8.09 -4.92
N ALA A 8 1.23 7.42 -3.79
CA ALA A 8 0.75 7.93 -2.50
C ALA A 8 1.57 7.38 -1.33
N PHE A 9 1.71 8.21 -0.29
CA PHE A 9 2.48 7.90 0.91
C PHE A 9 1.57 7.92 2.14
N PHE A 10 1.68 6.89 2.96
CA PHE A 10 0.85 6.68 4.14
C PHE A 10 1.75 6.40 5.35
N PRO A 11 1.88 7.37 6.29
CA PRO A 11 2.53 7.11 7.57
C PRO A 11 1.80 5.98 8.28
N THR A 12 2.48 4.87 8.58
CA THR A 12 1.80 3.64 9.02
C THR A 12 1.18 3.75 10.40
N GLY A 13 1.70 4.68 11.22
CA GLY A 13 1.40 4.77 12.66
C GLY A 13 2.23 3.79 13.50
N HIS A 14 3.24 3.13 12.90
CA HIS A 14 4.11 2.16 13.54
C HIS A 14 5.58 2.47 13.22
N ALA A 15 6.44 2.45 14.26
CA ALA A 15 7.90 2.54 14.13
C ALA A 15 8.42 3.68 13.21
N SER A 16 7.68 4.80 13.13
CA SER A 16 7.96 5.91 12.20
C SER A 16 8.06 5.50 10.73
N GLN A 17 7.46 4.37 10.35
CA GLN A 17 7.51 3.86 8.99
C GLN A 17 6.46 4.52 8.10
N THR A 18 6.76 4.59 6.80
CA THR A 18 5.86 5.10 5.76
C THR A 18 5.66 4.06 4.69
N LEU A 19 4.40 3.74 4.39
CA LEU A 19 4.04 2.91 3.26
C LEU A 19 3.89 3.78 2.02
N ALA A 20 4.74 3.56 1.02
CA ALA A 20 4.62 4.08 -0.32
C ALA A 20 3.84 3.09 -1.19
N LEU A 21 2.85 3.58 -1.96
CA LEU A 21 2.11 2.81 -2.95
C LEU A 21 2.29 3.47 -4.31
N MET A 22 2.52 2.66 -5.34
CA MET A 22 2.62 3.12 -6.72
C MET A 22 1.76 2.23 -7.62
N ILE A 23 0.75 2.82 -8.26
CA ILE A 23 -0.14 2.14 -9.20
C ILE A 23 0.37 2.40 -10.62
N CYS A 24 0.70 1.33 -11.32
CA CYS A 24 1.04 1.32 -12.74
C CYS A 24 -0.18 0.87 -13.57
N SER A 25 -0.02 0.77 -14.89
CA SER A 25 -1.12 0.46 -15.82
C SER A 25 -1.91 -0.81 -15.46
N ASP A 26 -1.23 -1.86 -15.01
CA ASP A 26 -1.82 -3.18 -14.74
C ASP A 26 -1.27 -3.86 -13.48
N TRP A 27 -0.41 -3.19 -12.71
CA TRP A 27 0.19 -3.72 -11.49
C TRP A 27 0.36 -2.62 -10.43
N ILE A 28 0.53 -3.05 -9.18
CA ILE A 28 0.79 -2.16 -8.05
C ILE A 28 2.08 -2.58 -7.35
N TRP A 29 2.88 -1.58 -6.99
CA TRP A 29 4.02 -1.70 -6.11
C TRP A 29 3.69 -1.14 -4.72
N ALA A 30 4.31 -1.72 -3.70
CA ALA A 30 4.31 -1.18 -2.35
C ALA A 30 5.72 -1.26 -1.75
N GLY A 31 6.13 -0.21 -1.05
CA GLY A 31 7.38 -0.16 -0.31
C GLY A 31 7.15 0.40 1.09
N LEU A 32 7.74 -0.23 2.09
CA LEU A 32 7.75 0.24 3.47
C LEU A 32 9.10 0.87 3.76
N TYR A 33 9.12 2.17 3.95
CA TYR A 33 10.32 2.92 4.28
C TYR A 33 10.37 3.19 5.78
N ASP A 34 11.58 3.13 6.34
CA ASP A 34 11.81 3.63 7.69
C ASP A 34 11.77 5.16 7.76
N GLY A 35 11.65 5.70 8.97
CA GLY A 35 11.55 7.14 9.21
C GLY A 35 12.90 7.85 9.35
N LYS A 36 14.00 7.25 8.87
CA LYS A 36 15.35 7.81 9.03
C LYS A 36 15.62 8.93 8.03
N VAL A 37 16.65 9.75 8.33
CA VAL A 37 17.09 10.85 7.45
C VAL A 37 17.50 10.33 6.06
N THR A 38 18.11 9.15 6.01
CA THR A 38 18.34 8.40 4.78
C THR A 38 17.42 7.19 4.81
N PRO A 39 16.26 7.25 4.14
CA PRO A 39 15.25 6.20 4.25
C PRO A 39 15.76 4.89 3.65
N SER A 40 15.64 3.80 4.41
CA SER A 40 15.85 2.44 3.91
C SER A 40 14.54 1.73 3.65
N LEU A 41 14.54 0.83 2.66
CA LEU A 41 13.39 0.01 2.33
C LEU A 41 13.38 -1.23 3.24
N ASP A 42 12.51 -1.23 4.24
CA ASP A 42 12.34 -2.33 5.21
C ASP A 42 11.57 -3.51 4.60
N GLY A 43 10.80 -3.27 3.56
CA GLY A 43 10.10 -4.32 2.82
C GLY A 43 9.43 -3.78 1.56
N CYS A 44 9.22 -4.65 0.57
CA CYS A 44 8.52 -4.27 -0.65
C CYS A 44 7.72 -5.43 -1.26
N ALA A 45 6.71 -5.08 -2.03
CA ALA A 45 5.84 -6.03 -2.67
C ALA A 45 5.36 -5.55 -4.03
N VAL A 46 5.02 -6.50 -4.90
CA VAL A 46 4.39 -6.26 -6.19
C VAL A 46 3.18 -7.17 -6.33
N ALA A 47 2.08 -6.63 -6.86
CA ALA A 47 0.92 -7.42 -7.23
C ALA A 47 0.46 -7.10 -8.67
N PRO A 48 0.30 -8.12 -9.53
CA PRO A 48 -0.29 -7.92 -10.84
C PRO A 48 -1.80 -7.73 -10.74
N ARG A 49 -2.41 -7.25 -11.82
CA ARG A 49 -3.87 -7.13 -12.03
C ARG A 49 -4.57 -6.18 -11.06
N LEU A 50 -3.85 -5.21 -10.50
CA LEU A 50 -4.39 -4.18 -9.60
C LEU A 50 -5.24 -4.77 -8.47
N ARG A 51 -4.65 -5.72 -7.72
CA ARG A 51 -5.32 -6.40 -6.60
C ARG A 51 -4.59 -6.15 -5.28
N ALA A 52 -5.39 -5.91 -4.25
CA ALA A 52 -4.94 -5.85 -2.87
C ALA A 52 -5.95 -6.59 -1.97
N ARG A 53 -5.51 -6.99 -0.78
CA ARG A 53 -6.41 -7.46 0.28
C ARG A 53 -6.24 -6.57 1.48
N ALA A 54 -7.31 -6.38 2.25
CA ALA A 54 -7.28 -5.68 3.51
C ALA A 54 -7.88 -6.56 4.61
N THR A 55 -7.24 -6.56 5.77
CA THR A 55 -7.76 -7.15 7.02
C THR A 55 -8.09 -6.04 8.01
N ALA A 56 -8.31 -6.34 9.29
CA ALA A 56 -8.58 -5.30 10.30
C ALA A 56 -7.39 -4.33 10.53
N ARG A 57 -6.15 -4.78 10.31
CA ARG A 57 -4.93 -4.00 10.64
C ARG A 57 -3.80 -4.10 9.60
N HIS A 58 -4.03 -4.82 8.50
CA HIS A 58 -3.01 -5.00 7.47
C HIS A 58 -3.58 -4.70 6.09
N LEU A 59 -2.76 -4.03 5.27
CA LEU A 59 -2.93 -4.01 3.83
C LEU A 59 -1.99 -5.05 3.23
N CYS A 60 -2.50 -5.95 2.40
CA CYS A 60 -1.72 -7.00 1.76
C CYS A 60 -1.60 -6.72 0.26
N ILE A 61 -0.36 -6.69 -0.23
CA ILE A 61 -0.03 -6.54 -1.65
C ILE A 61 0.77 -7.78 -2.05
N GLY A 62 0.24 -8.54 -3.01
CA GLY A 62 0.82 -9.82 -3.38
C GLY A 62 0.84 -10.78 -2.18
N ARG A 63 2.05 -11.18 -1.78
CA ARG A 63 2.30 -12.07 -0.63
C ARG A 63 2.65 -11.33 0.66
N GLU A 64 2.96 -10.03 0.57
CA GLU A 64 3.37 -9.24 1.73
C GLU A 64 2.19 -8.58 2.43
N SER A 65 2.37 -8.31 3.72
CA SER A 65 1.39 -7.64 4.58
C SER A 65 2.05 -6.47 5.30
N PHE A 66 1.44 -5.29 5.17
CA PHE A 66 1.89 -4.04 5.77
C PHE A 66 0.96 -3.67 6.92
N ALA A 67 1.49 -3.60 8.14
CA ALA A 67 0.73 -3.18 9.31
C ALA A 67 0.42 -1.68 9.22
N LEU A 68 -0.84 -1.33 9.41
CA LEU A 68 -1.33 0.04 9.35
C LEU A 68 -2.29 0.32 10.51
N ALA A 69 -2.16 1.50 11.10
CA ALA A 69 -3.17 2.01 12.01
C ALA A 69 -4.54 2.07 11.30
N PRO A 70 -5.67 1.77 11.98
CA PRO A 70 -6.97 1.59 11.33
C PRO A 70 -7.42 2.76 10.44
N ARG A 71 -7.18 4.00 10.87
CA ARG A 71 -7.50 5.21 10.08
C ARG A 71 -6.65 5.32 8.83
N VAL A 72 -5.38 4.93 8.90
CA VAL A 72 -4.44 4.92 7.77
C VAL A 72 -4.85 3.83 6.79
N LEU A 73 -5.18 2.64 7.28
CA LEU A 73 -5.67 1.53 6.45
C LEU A 73 -6.94 1.89 5.68
N LEU A 74 -7.88 2.59 6.32
CA LEU A 74 -9.09 3.08 5.66
C LEU A 74 -8.76 4.07 4.53
N ARG A 75 -7.85 5.03 4.79
CA ARG A 75 -7.40 6.01 3.79
C ARG A 75 -6.69 5.34 2.62
N ALA A 76 -5.76 4.42 2.89
CA ALA A 76 -5.04 3.67 1.88
C ALA A 76 -5.99 2.83 1.02
N THR A 77 -6.88 2.06 1.65
CA THR A 77 -7.91 1.26 0.95
C THR A 77 -8.82 2.11 0.09
N ARG A 78 -9.24 3.28 0.58
CA ARG A 78 -10.07 4.22 -0.19
C ARG A 78 -9.32 4.76 -1.41
N TRP A 79 -8.08 5.19 -1.23
CA TRP A 79 -7.23 5.68 -2.32
C TRP A 79 -7.04 4.60 -3.40
N LEU A 80 -6.73 3.38 -3.01
CA LEU A 80 -6.63 2.23 -3.92
C LEU A 80 -7.90 2.01 -4.75
N ARG A 81 -9.06 1.99 -4.09
CA ARG A 81 -10.37 1.82 -4.76
C ARG A 81 -10.66 2.96 -5.73
N LEU A 82 -10.35 4.20 -5.35
CA LEU A 82 -10.53 5.38 -6.21
C LEU A 82 -9.68 5.31 -7.49
N HIS A 83 -8.54 4.62 -7.45
CA HIS A 83 -7.63 4.47 -8.59
C HIS A 83 -7.72 3.09 -9.26
N GLY A 84 -8.86 2.40 -9.10
CA GLY A 84 -9.17 1.17 -9.85
C GLY A 84 -8.53 -0.11 -9.30
N VAL A 85 -7.86 -0.06 -8.15
CA VAL A 85 -7.35 -1.26 -7.48
C VAL A 85 -8.49 -1.96 -6.75
N ARG A 86 -8.66 -3.25 -7.04
CA ARG A 86 -9.64 -4.11 -6.38
C ARG A 86 -9.12 -4.52 -5.01
N VAL A 87 -9.68 -3.92 -3.96
CA VAL A 87 -9.35 -4.26 -2.57
C VAL A 87 -10.41 -5.20 -1.98
N GLN A 88 -10.03 -6.45 -1.74
CA GLN A 88 -10.87 -7.44 -1.09
C GLN A 88 -10.74 -7.32 0.43
N GLU A 89 -11.86 -7.14 1.13
CA GLU A 89 -11.88 -7.19 2.60
C GLU A 89 -12.00 -8.66 3.01
N GLN A 90 -10.94 -9.19 3.63
CA GLN A 90 -10.99 -10.51 4.23
C GLN A 90 -11.58 -10.34 5.62
N ARG A 91 -12.86 -10.70 5.78
CA ARG A 91 -13.46 -10.87 7.10
C ARG A 91 -12.73 -12.04 7.78
N ALA A 92 -12.16 -11.75 8.94
CA ALA A 92 -11.67 -12.78 9.85
C ALA A 92 -12.84 -13.58 10.41
#